data_AF-A0A1A9S299-F1
#
_entry.id   AF-A0A1A9S299-F1
#
_cell.length_a   1.000
_cell.length_b   1.000
_cell.length_c   1.000
_cell.angle_alpha   90.00
_cell.angle_beta   90.00
_cell.angle_gamma   90.00
#
_symmetry.space_group_name_H-M   'P 1'
#
loop_
_entity.id
_entity.type
_entity.pdbx_description
1 polymer ?
#
loop_
_entity_poly.entity_id
_entity_poly.type
_entity_poly.pdbx_seq_one_letter_code
_entity_poly.pdbx_strand_id
1 'polypeptide(L)'
;MRLIKVLAGDFPKAPAAYNDSFIVFNRKTKIYLIDIESYSEESGGVIEIHLFDGRRLLIEQNEAFIKTLRTALFDEPQDLEVRRQNWIQRQTLASVGTKQQKGVKIKQNTPENGVGTKQKIPVKKVLWILFAVCVFFSLGRGCDGGSSSGGGSQASQSSTVSPESKIAAGILDFKYTQKDYPKLYQRWGKAGVAKINELLPQAALLVANESTCDRVEIVEVSDSKSKPRSQIVFFADCANGKRFYVSEADIKGQASVTAVQDKQVDEAAAINLCDAAIKRQLANPSTFSGHILDTGTSIGATGNIVVTRGFTAKNNAGMEIEYRARCVITDTDVEVSMAMK
;
A
#
# COMPACT_ATOMS: atom_id res chain seq x y z
N MET A 1 -26.59 7.17 14.08
CA MET A 1 -25.11 7.23 14.24
C MET A 1 -24.73 6.36 15.42
N ARG A 2 -23.59 5.69 15.35
CA ARG A 2 -23.05 4.86 16.44
C ARG A 2 -22.12 5.71 17.32
N LEU A 3 -21.76 5.25 18.52
CA LEU A 3 -20.91 6.00 19.45
C LEU A 3 -19.59 5.28 19.71
N ILE A 4 -18.53 6.07 19.88
CA ILE A 4 -17.22 5.64 20.40
C ILE A 4 -16.84 6.48 21.61
N LYS A 5 -16.12 5.89 22.56
CA LYS A 5 -15.63 6.57 23.76
C LYS A 5 -14.21 7.08 23.51
N VAL A 6 -14.04 8.39 23.61
CA VAL A 6 -12.75 9.06 23.43
C VAL A 6 -12.03 9.09 24.77
N LEU A 7 -10.81 8.56 24.80
CA LEU A 7 -9.98 8.46 25.99
C LEU A 7 -9.00 9.65 26.08
N ALA A 8 -8.33 9.95 24.96
CA ALA A 8 -7.32 11.01 24.86
C ALA A 8 -7.07 11.43 23.40
N GLY A 9 -6.12 12.33 23.20
CA GLY A 9 -5.73 12.87 21.90
C GLY A 9 -6.07 14.35 21.74
N ASP A 10 -6.03 14.83 20.50
CA ASP A 10 -6.19 16.25 20.15
C ASP A 10 -7.65 16.68 19.97
N PHE A 11 -8.58 15.86 20.47
CA PHE A 11 -10.02 16.01 20.32
C PHE A 11 -10.72 16.07 21.68
N PRO A 12 -11.96 16.62 21.73
CA PRO A 12 -12.72 16.67 22.97
C PRO A 12 -12.85 15.29 23.62
N LYS A 13 -12.56 15.20 24.93
CA LYS A 13 -12.76 14.00 25.76
C LYS A 13 -14.24 13.78 26.05
N ALA A 14 -15.02 13.52 25.02
CA ALA A 14 -16.45 13.25 25.06
C ALA A 14 -16.79 12.15 24.05
N PRO A 15 -17.89 11.39 24.23
CA PRO A 15 -18.32 10.42 23.24
C PRO A 15 -18.46 11.05 21.86
N ALA A 16 -17.88 10.41 20.85
CA ALA A 16 -18.00 10.84 19.47
C ALA A 16 -18.99 9.96 18.72
N ALA A 17 -19.80 10.57 17.85
CA ALA A 17 -20.71 9.86 16.97
C ALA A 17 -20.01 9.53 15.65
N TYR A 18 -20.27 8.35 15.08
CA TYR A 18 -19.72 7.96 13.80
C TYR A 18 -20.74 7.26 12.89
N ASN A 19 -20.43 7.26 11.59
CA ASN A 19 -21.09 6.48 10.56
C ASN A 19 -20.02 5.90 9.62
N ASP A 20 -20.43 5.42 8.44
CA ASP A 20 -19.53 4.76 7.49
C ASP A 20 -18.60 5.74 6.74
N SER A 21 -18.63 7.03 7.07
CA SER A 21 -17.84 8.05 6.35
C SER A 21 -17.06 8.98 7.27
N PHE A 22 -17.53 9.22 8.50
CA PHE A 22 -16.89 10.19 9.40
C PHE A 22 -17.18 9.96 10.89
N ILE A 23 -16.33 10.56 11.70
CA ILE A 23 -16.45 10.75 13.15
C ILE A 23 -16.81 12.21 13.43
N VAL A 24 -17.72 12.45 14.36
CA VAL A 24 -18.21 13.76 14.79
C VAL A 24 -18.21 13.85 16.31
N PHE A 25 -17.52 14.86 16.85
CA PHE A 25 -17.41 15.09 18.30
C PHE A 25 -18.44 16.11 18.79
N ASN A 26 -18.77 17.09 17.94
CA ASN A 26 -19.74 18.15 18.18
C ASN A 26 -20.24 18.68 16.83
N ARG A 27 -21.15 19.67 16.80
CA ARG A 27 -21.69 20.21 15.53
C ARG A 27 -20.64 20.82 14.58
N LYS A 28 -19.38 21.00 14.99
CA LYS A 28 -18.34 21.70 14.22
C LYS A 28 -17.13 20.82 13.86
N THR A 29 -16.85 19.78 14.63
CA THR A 29 -15.63 18.97 14.48
C THR A 29 -15.98 17.64 13.84
N LYS A 30 -15.48 17.45 12.62
CA LYS A 30 -15.72 16.28 11.78
C LYS A 30 -14.37 15.75 11.27
N ILE A 31 -14.17 14.45 11.38
CA ILE A 31 -13.02 13.72 10.81
C ILE A 31 -13.60 12.75 9.78
N TYR A 32 -13.16 12.81 8.53
CA TYR A 32 -13.52 11.78 7.57
C TYR A 32 -12.66 10.54 7.79
N LEU A 33 -13.25 9.34 7.68
CA LEU A 33 -12.50 8.10 7.90
C LEU A 33 -11.34 7.98 6.90
N ILE A 34 -11.50 8.47 5.67
CA ILE A 34 -10.45 8.49 4.64
C ILE A 34 -9.27 9.43 4.95
N ASP A 35 -9.40 10.31 5.96
CA ASP A 35 -8.33 11.20 6.42
C ASP A 35 -7.47 10.56 7.53
N ILE A 36 -7.81 9.34 7.95
CA ILE A 36 -7.02 8.55 8.92
C ILE A 36 -5.80 7.98 8.22
N GLU A 37 -4.61 8.37 8.65
CA GLU A 37 -3.35 7.87 8.12
C GLU A 37 -3.15 6.39 8.50
N SER A 38 -3.22 6.09 9.79
CA SER A 38 -3.04 4.76 10.35
C SER A 38 -3.84 4.59 11.64
N TYR A 39 -4.02 3.34 12.06
CA TYR A 39 -4.56 3.00 13.37
C TYR A 39 -3.85 1.76 13.90
N SER A 40 -3.69 1.67 15.21
CA SER A 40 -3.12 0.52 15.91
C SER A 40 -4.03 0.10 17.07
N GLU A 41 -4.04 -1.19 17.35
CA GLU A 41 -4.81 -1.77 18.48
C GLU A 41 -3.82 -2.07 19.61
N GLU A 42 -3.66 -1.13 20.55
CA GLU A 42 -2.71 -1.26 21.64
C GLU A 42 -3.13 -2.32 22.67
N SER A 43 -2.12 -2.96 23.27
CA SER A 43 -2.29 -3.82 24.45
C SER A 43 -2.83 -3.00 25.62
N GLY A 44 -4.12 -3.21 25.93
CA GLY A 44 -4.83 -2.43 26.95
C GLY A 44 -6.26 -2.02 26.56
N GLY A 45 -6.74 -2.42 25.38
CA GLY A 45 -8.11 -2.11 24.94
C GLY A 45 -8.25 -0.67 24.42
N VAL A 46 -7.19 -0.13 23.85
CA VAL A 46 -7.14 1.22 23.27
C VAL A 46 -6.83 1.12 21.79
N ILE A 47 -7.52 1.92 20.99
CA ILE A 47 -7.20 2.12 19.58
C ILE A 47 -6.58 3.51 19.45
N GLU A 48 -5.34 3.57 18.97
CA GLU A 48 -4.70 4.83 18.59
C GLU A 48 -4.91 5.07 17.09
N ILE A 49 -5.36 6.27 16.74
CA ILE A 49 -5.64 6.68 15.36
C ILE A 49 -4.78 7.91 15.05
N HIS A 50 -4.00 7.84 13.98
CA HIS A 50 -3.22 8.94 13.46
C HIS A 50 -3.89 9.53 12.22
N LEU A 51 -3.96 10.86 12.13
CA LEU A 51 -4.48 11.57 10.98
C LEU A 51 -3.35 12.15 10.13
N PHE A 52 -3.61 12.35 8.84
CA PHE A 52 -2.63 12.97 7.93
C PHE A 52 -2.23 14.40 8.30
N ASP A 53 -3.03 15.09 9.12
CA ASP A 53 -2.71 16.42 9.65
C ASP A 53 -1.86 16.39 10.93
N GLY A 54 -1.40 15.21 11.34
CA GLY A 54 -0.54 15.00 12.50
C GLY A 54 -1.28 14.89 13.83
N ARG A 55 -2.61 15.08 13.86
CA ARG A 55 -3.40 14.88 15.08
C ARG A 55 -3.60 13.41 15.37
N ARG A 56 -3.77 13.10 16.66
CA ARG A 56 -4.04 11.76 17.16
C ARG A 56 -5.35 11.68 17.93
N LEU A 57 -5.95 10.50 17.92
CA LEU A 57 -7.18 10.19 18.63
C LEU A 57 -7.05 8.82 19.29
N LEU A 58 -7.23 8.76 20.61
CA LEU A 58 -7.22 7.51 21.37
C LEU A 58 -8.65 7.20 21.81
N ILE A 59 -9.14 6.02 21.44
CA ILE A 59 -10.50 5.57 21.78
C ILE A 59 -10.47 4.21 22.48
N GLU A 60 -11.51 3.90 23.23
CA GLU A 60 -11.73 2.56 23.79
C GLU A 60 -11.99 1.57 22.66
N GLN A 61 -11.51 0.32 22.82
CA GLN A 61 -11.65 -0.72 21.82
C GLN A 61 -13.12 -0.95 21.46
N ASN A 62 -13.38 -0.99 20.15
CA ASN A 62 -14.73 -1.09 19.62
C ASN A 62 -14.70 -1.82 18.28
N GLU A 63 -15.05 -3.10 18.29
CA GLU A 63 -15.03 -3.97 17.10
C GLU A 63 -15.90 -3.44 15.97
N ALA A 64 -17.06 -2.86 16.29
CA ALA A 64 -17.97 -2.30 15.29
C ALA A 64 -17.36 -1.07 14.60
N PHE A 65 -16.59 -0.26 15.34
CA PHE A 65 -15.85 0.86 14.78
C PHE A 65 -14.66 0.36 13.92
N ILE A 66 -13.86 -0.59 14.41
CA ILE A 66 -12.76 -1.18 13.63
C ILE A 66 -13.25 -1.77 12.32
N LYS A 67 -14.36 -2.54 12.35
CA LYS A 67 -14.99 -3.05 11.13
C LYS A 67 -15.35 -1.92 10.16
N THR A 68 -15.96 -0.85 10.68
CA THR A 68 -16.36 0.31 9.86
C THR A 68 -15.13 1.00 9.25
N LEU A 69 -14.06 1.14 10.02
CA LEU A 69 -12.81 1.75 9.59
C LEU A 69 -12.14 0.92 8.48
N ARG A 70 -11.99 -0.40 8.70
CA ARG A 70 -11.46 -1.34 7.69
C ARG A 70 -12.26 -1.27 6.39
N THR A 71 -13.59 -1.30 6.46
CA THR A 71 -14.43 -1.20 5.26
C THR A 71 -14.30 0.15 4.55
N ALA A 72 -14.23 1.26 5.30
CA ALA A 72 -14.08 2.59 4.70
C ALA A 72 -12.72 2.79 4.03
N LEU A 73 -11.66 2.18 4.58
CA LEU A 73 -10.30 2.30 4.05
C LEU A 73 -9.97 1.29 2.97
N PHE A 74 -10.72 0.18 2.87
CA PHE A 74 -10.47 -0.89 1.89
C PHE A 74 -10.47 -0.39 0.43
N ASP A 75 -11.34 0.57 0.11
CA ASP A 75 -11.45 1.13 -1.24
C ASP A 75 -10.45 2.27 -1.50
N GLU A 76 -9.71 2.71 -0.47
CA GLU A 76 -8.67 3.73 -0.61
C GLU A 76 -7.36 3.08 -1.10
N PRO A 77 -6.48 3.84 -1.78
CA PRO A 77 -5.18 3.32 -2.21
C PRO A 77 -4.39 2.73 -1.04
N GLN A 78 -3.91 1.48 -1.14
CA GLN A 78 -3.11 0.84 -0.08
C GLN A 78 -1.72 1.47 0.13
N ASP A 79 -1.33 2.40 -0.75
CA ASP A 79 -0.13 3.22 -0.64
C ASP A 79 -0.41 4.50 0.16
N LEU A 80 0.24 4.62 1.33
CA LEU A 80 0.07 5.75 2.23
C LEU A 80 0.47 7.09 1.60
N GLU A 81 1.46 7.11 0.71
CA GLU A 81 1.88 8.35 0.05
C GLU A 81 0.82 8.81 -0.96
N VAL A 82 0.26 7.87 -1.73
CA VAL A 82 -0.86 8.18 -2.63
C VAL A 82 -2.07 8.71 -1.83
N ARG A 83 -2.38 8.10 -0.68
CA ARG A 83 -3.44 8.60 0.21
C ARG A 83 -3.14 9.99 0.76
N ARG A 84 -1.88 10.27 1.13
CA ARG A 84 -1.44 11.59 1.60
C ARG A 84 -1.60 12.64 0.51
N GLN A 85 -1.21 12.34 -0.74
CA GLN A 85 -1.38 13.26 -1.88
C GLN A 85 -2.87 13.53 -2.15
N ASN A 86 -3.71 12.49 -2.12
CA ASN A 86 -5.16 12.64 -2.25
C ASN A 86 -5.74 13.54 -1.14
N TRP A 87 -5.27 13.37 0.10
CA TRP A 87 -5.66 14.22 1.23
C TRP A 87 -5.23 15.68 1.01
N ILE A 88 -3.99 15.95 0.63
CA ILE A 88 -3.49 17.31 0.33
C ILE A 88 -4.33 17.98 -0.76
N GLN A 89 -4.66 17.24 -1.81
CA GLN A 89 -5.51 17.73 -2.89
C GLN A 89 -6.90 18.12 -2.38
N ARG A 90 -7.54 17.27 -1.54
CA ARG A 90 -8.83 17.59 -0.92
C ARG A 90 -8.77 18.84 -0.04
N GLN A 91 -7.74 18.99 0.78
CA GLN A 91 -7.56 20.18 1.63
C GLN A 91 -7.38 21.45 0.79
N THR A 92 -6.59 21.36 -0.28
CA THR A 92 -6.35 22.49 -1.20
C THR A 92 -7.65 22.92 -1.86
N LEU A 93 -8.43 21.98 -2.41
CA LEU A 93 -9.73 22.27 -3.03
C LEU A 93 -10.74 22.86 -2.04
N ALA A 94 -10.79 22.35 -0.80
CA ALA A 94 -11.63 22.90 0.25
C ALA A 94 -11.27 24.37 0.57
N SER A 95 -9.98 24.69 0.60
CA SER A 95 -9.48 26.05 0.84
C SER A 95 -9.80 27.03 -0.31
N VAL A 96 -9.78 26.56 -1.55
CA VAL A 96 -10.13 27.35 -2.74
C VAL A 96 -11.64 27.62 -2.77
N GLY A 97 -12.46 26.61 -2.45
CA GLY A 97 -13.92 26.77 -2.35
C GLY A 97 -14.35 27.76 -1.26
N THR A 98 -13.63 27.83 -0.14
CA THR A 98 -13.90 28.84 0.90
C THR A 98 -13.43 30.25 0.52
N LYS A 99 -12.38 30.37 -0.33
CA LYS A 99 -11.92 31.67 -0.86
C LYS A 99 -12.82 32.20 -1.97
N GLN A 100 -13.33 31.35 -2.87
CA GLN A 100 -14.31 31.74 -3.91
C GLN A 100 -15.66 32.17 -3.32
N GLN A 101 -16.03 31.70 -2.13
CA GLN A 101 -17.22 32.19 -1.42
C GLN A 101 -17.05 33.57 -0.78
N LYS A 102 -15.82 34.10 -0.66
CA LYS A 102 -15.54 35.39 0.00
C LYS A 102 -15.23 36.56 -0.95
N GLY A 103 -15.30 36.37 -2.27
CA GLY A 103 -15.15 37.48 -3.21
C GLY A 103 -15.45 37.08 -4.65
N VAL A 104 -16.32 37.87 -5.29
CA VAL A 104 -16.71 37.84 -6.71
C VAL A 104 -17.87 36.88 -7.05
N LYS A 105 -19.06 37.46 -7.30
CA LYS A 105 -20.18 36.80 -8.00
C LYS A 105 -19.78 36.60 -9.46
N ILE A 106 -19.54 35.35 -9.86
CA ILE A 106 -19.46 34.97 -11.28
C ILE A 106 -20.82 34.39 -11.68
N LYS A 107 -21.42 34.95 -12.74
CA LYS A 107 -22.67 34.46 -13.32
C LYS A 107 -22.49 32.99 -13.74
N GLN A 108 -23.34 32.12 -13.20
CA GLN A 108 -23.46 30.73 -13.66
C GLN A 108 -23.94 30.73 -15.11
N ASN A 109 -23.07 30.33 -16.03
CA ASN A 109 -23.51 29.83 -17.33
C ASN A 109 -23.72 28.32 -17.17
N THR A 110 -24.99 27.93 -17.12
CA THR A 110 -25.42 26.53 -17.21
C THR A 110 -25.02 25.96 -18.57
N PRO A 111 -24.35 24.80 -18.66
CA PRO A 111 -24.31 24.05 -19.90
C PRO A 111 -25.63 23.26 -20.02
N GLU A 112 -26.38 23.59 -21.07
CA GLU A 112 -27.55 22.85 -21.53
C GLU A 112 -27.21 21.41 -21.89
N ASN A 113 -28.21 20.55 -21.72
CA ASN A 113 -28.25 19.17 -22.17
C ASN A 113 -27.86 19.03 -23.65
N GLY A 114 -26.98 18.07 -23.96
CA GLY A 114 -26.61 17.73 -25.32
C GLY A 114 -26.34 16.23 -25.46
N VAL A 115 -27.32 15.52 -26.01
CA VAL A 115 -27.26 14.13 -26.47
C VAL A 115 -26.29 13.96 -27.64
N GLY A 116 -25.60 12.82 -27.70
CA GLY A 116 -24.81 12.34 -28.85
C GLY A 116 -23.31 12.67 -28.73
N THR A 117 -22.36 11.83 -29.07
CA THR A 117 -22.33 10.68 -29.99
C THR A 117 -21.16 9.76 -29.60
N LYS A 118 -21.33 8.45 -29.80
CA LYS A 118 -20.25 7.46 -29.69
C LYS A 118 -19.24 7.70 -30.82
N GLN A 119 -18.06 8.22 -30.49
CA GLN A 119 -16.95 8.28 -31.44
C GLN A 119 -16.17 6.96 -31.39
N LYS A 120 -16.34 6.18 -32.46
CA LYS A 120 -15.67 4.90 -32.71
C LYS A 120 -14.20 5.15 -33.06
N ILE A 121 -13.29 4.56 -32.30
CA ILE A 121 -11.86 4.48 -32.66
C ILE A 121 -11.67 3.24 -33.56
N PRO A 122 -11.11 3.37 -34.77
CA PRO A 122 -10.96 2.25 -35.69
C PRO A 122 -9.75 1.38 -35.31
N VAL A 123 -10.02 0.18 -34.81
CA VAL A 123 -9.04 -0.89 -34.57
C VAL A 123 -8.64 -1.49 -35.91
N LYS A 124 -7.44 -1.17 -36.41
CA LYS A 124 -6.81 -1.92 -37.51
C LYS A 124 -6.22 -3.22 -36.96
N LYS A 125 -6.68 -4.31 -37.56
CA LYS A 125 -6.32 -5.71 -37.32
C LYS A 125 -4.81 -5.90 -37.51
N VAL A 126 -4.10 -6.31 -36.47
CA VAL A 126 -2.80 -6.97 -36.59
C VAL A 126 -3.00 -8.45 -36.27
N LEU A 127 -2.42 -9.23 -37.15
CA LEU A 127 -2.71 -10.61 -37.50
C LEU A 127 -2.15 -11.60 -36.47
N TRP A 128 -2.92 -12.67 -36.24
CA TRP A 128 -2.52 -13.87 -35.51
C TRP A 128 -1.34 -14.57 -36.19
N ILE A 129 -0.33 -14.95 -35.40
CA ILE A 129 0.58 -16.07 -35.74
C ILE A 129 0.67 -16.97 -34.51
N LEU A 130 -0.11 -18.06 -34.56
CA LEU A 130 0.16 -19.29 -33.85
C LEU A 130 1.21 -20.06 -34.66
N PHE A 131 2.30 -20.50 -34.02
CA PHE A 131 2.93 -21.76 -34.39
C PHE A 131 3.63 -22.38 -33.18
N ALA A 132 3.10 -23.53 -32.75
CA ALA A 132 3.71 -24.44 -31.79
C ALA A 132 4.77 -25.28 -32.50
N VAL A 133 5.93 -25.52 -31.86
CA VAL A 133 6.79 -26.68 -32.16
C VAL A 133 7.52 -27.15 -30.90
N CYS A 134 7.10 -28.33 -30.46
CA CYS A 134 7.87 -29.49 -29.97
C CYS A 134 8.90 -29.35 -28.83
N VAL A 135 8.45 -29.85 -27.68
CA VAL A 135 9.10 -30.87 -26.83
C VAL A 135 10.27 -31.62 -27.49
N PHE A 136 11.43 -31.61 -26.85
CA PHE A 136 12.33 -32.75 -26.83
C PHE A 136 12.83 -33.03 -25.41
N PHE A 137 12.55 -34.27 -25.01
CA PHE A 137 13.11 -35.02 -23.88
C PHE A 137 14.65 -34.97 -23.87
N SER A 138 15.25 -34.95 -22.67
CA SER A 138 16.35 -35.87 -22.32
C SER A 138 16.55 -35.93 -20.81
N LEU A 139 16.51 -37.17 -20.32
CA LEU A 139 16.79 -37.63 -18.98
C LEU A 139 18.29 -37.53 -18.66
N GLY A 140 18.59 -37.19 -17.41
CA GLY A 140 19.89 -37.45 -16.77
C GLY A 140 19.63 -37.99 -15.37
N ARG A 141 19.94 -39.28 -15.19
CA ARG A 141 19.71 -40.09 -13.99
C ARG A 141 21.04 -40.28 -13.25
N GLY A 142 21.01 -40.29 -11.91
CA GLY A 142 21.97 -40.96 -11.02
C GLY A 142 23.08 -40.08 -10.42
N CYS A 143 23.62 -40.35 -9.22
CA CYS A 143 23.33 -41.31 -8.15
C CYS A 143 23.98 -40.80 -6.84
N ASP A 144 23.38 -41.24 -5.73
CA ASP A 144 23.85 -41.52 -4.36
C ASP A 144 25.24 -41.10 -3.84
N GLY A 145 25.27 -40.75 -2.54
CA GLY A 145 26.36 -41.18 -1.63
C GLY A 145 26.52 -40.44 -0.29
N GLY A 146 26.17 -41.11 0.83
CA GLY A 146 26.75 -40.96 2.20
C GLY A 146 26.11 -39.92 3.14
N SER A 147 25.37 -40.26 4.21
CA SER A 147 25.81 -40.71 5.57
C SER A 147 26.84 -39.78 6.23
N SER A 148 26.80 -39.38 7.50
CA SER A 148 25.88 -39.48 8.66
C SER A 148 26.51 -38.66 9.83
N SER A 149 25.88 -38.69 11.00
CA SER A 149 26.26 -38.06 12.30
C SER A 149 25.87 -36.59 12.47
N GLY A 150 25.19 -36.15 13.53
CA GLY A 150 25.06 -36.74 14.87
C GLY A 150 25.72 -35.80 15.86
N GLY A 151 25.01 -34.76 16.29
CA GLY A 151 25.50 -33.78 17.25
C GLY A 151 24.34 -33.07 17.91
N GLY A 152 23.83 -33.66 18.99
CA GLY A 152 22.87 -33.01 19.88
C GLY A 152 23.55 -31.83 20.59
N SER A 153 22.88 -30.68 20.58
CA SER A 153 23.12 -29.61 21.54
C SER A 153 21.79 -28.91 21.80
N GLN A 154 21.20 -29.36 22.90
CA GLN A 154 20.34 -28.65 23.84
C GLN A 154 19.44 -27.55 23.29
N ALA A 155 18.16 -27.93 23.19
CA ALA A 155 17.03 -27.02 23.14
C ALA A 155 17.07 -26.06 24.35
N SER A 156 17.43 -24.81 24.08
CA SER A 156 17.03 -23.68 24.91
C SER A 156 15.50 -23.59 24.83
N GLN A 157 14.82 -23.90 25.92
CA GLN A 157 13.39 -23.67 26.08
C GLN A 157 13.13 -22.16 26.06
N SER A 158 13.03 -21.59 24.86
CA SER A 158 12.30 -20.35 24.63
C SER A 158 10.83 -20.69 24.83
N SER A 159 10.17 -20.01 25.76
CA SER A 159 8.72 -20.07 25.90
C SER A 159 8.10 -19.77 24.53
N THR A 160 7.65 -20.81 23.82
CA THR A 160 7.03 -20.70 22.50
C THR A 160 5.70 -19.98 22.67
N VAL A 161 5.76 -18.65 22.61
CA VAL A 161 4.62 -17.77 22.40
C VAL A 161 3.97 -18.24 21.10
N SER A 162 2.73 -18.73 21.18
CA SER A 162 2.06 -19.27 19.99
C SER A 162 1.88 -18.14 18.96
N PRO A 163 2.04 -18.40 17.66
CA PRO A 163 1.93 -17.36 16.63
C PRO A 163 0.60 -16.60 16.69
N GLU A 164 -0.49 -17.28 17.07
CA GLU A 164 -1.82 -16.71 17.23
C GLU A 164 -1.84 -15.55 18.22
N SER A 165 -1.04 -15.62 19.30
CA SER A 165 -1.00 -14.58 20.32
C SER A 165 -0.34 -13.27 19.85
N LYS A 166 0.39 -13.32 18.73
CA LYS A 166 0.92 -12.12 18.05
C LYS A 166 -0.06 -11.53 17.04
N ILE A 167 -1.28 -12.05 16.90
CA ILE A 167 -2.26 -11.57 15.92
C ILE A 167 -3.33 -10.76 16.65
N ALA A 168 -3.59 -9.54 16.18
CA ALA A 168 -4.62 -8.70 16.76
C ALA A 168 -6.01 -9.35 16.66
N ALA A 169 -6.87 -9.03 17.63
CA ALA A 169 -8.19 -9.63 17.75
C ALA A 169 -9.03 -9.45 16.47
N GLY A 170 -9.81 -10.48 16.14
CA GLY A 170 -10.72 -10.45 15.00
C GLY A 170 -10.06 -10.58 13.62
N ILE A 171 -8.73 -10.64 13.48
CA ILE A 171 -8.08 -10.92 12.19
C ILE A 171 -8.35 -12.36 11.75
N LEU A 172 -8.19 -13.33 12.65
CA LEU A 172 -8.35 -14.75 12.33
C LEU A 172 -9.81 -15.11 11.96
N ASP A 173 -10.78 -14.40 12.52
CA ASP A 173 -12.21 -14.60 12.25
C ASP A 173 -12.76 -13.68 11.14
N PHE A 174 -11.92 -12.78 10.61
CA PHE A 174 -12.35 -11.81 9.62
C PHE A 174 -12.75 -12.48 8.31
N LYS A 175 -13.87 -12.00 7.72
CA LYS A 175 -14.33 -12.42 6.40
C LYS A 175 -14.84 -11.25 5.59
N TYR A 176 -14.38 -11.16 4.35
CA TYR A 176 -15.00 -10.29 3.35
C TYR A 176 -16.40 -10.81 3.04
N THR A 177 -17.40 -9.93 3.18
CA THR A 177 -18.79 -10.21 2.82
C THR A 177 -19.20 -9.42 1.58
N GLN A 178 -20.16 -9.92 0.80
CA GLN A 178 -20.61 -9.22 -0.41
C GLN A 178 -21.29 -7.89 -0.09
N LYS A 179 -21.93 -7.79 1.08
CA LYS A 179 -22.58 -6.57 1.55
C LYS A 179 -21.55 -5.48 1.86
N ASP A 180 -20.49 -5.84 2.58
CA ASP A 180 -19.52 -4.87 3.08
C ASP A 180 -18.44 -4.56 2.01
N TYR A 181 -18.15 -5.51 1.11
CA TYR A 181 -17.09 -5.40 0.09
C TYR A 181 -17.60 -5.67 -1.33
N PRO A 182 -18.59 -4.91 -1.84
CA PRO A 182 -19.20 -5.17 -3.14
C PRO A 182 -18.22 -5.07 -4.31
N LYS A 183 -17.26 -4.14 -4.27
CA LYS A 183 -16.23 -3.99 -5.32
C LYS A 183 -15.28 -5.18 -5.38
N LEU A 184 -14.89 -5.73 -4.23
CA LEU A 184 -14.09 -6.95 -4.16
C LEU A 184 -14.83 -8.11 -4.81
N TYR A 185 -16.11 -8.31 -4.48
CA TYR A 185 -16.93 -9.37 -5.08
C TYR A 185 -17.17 -9.16 -6.57
N GLN A 186 -17.30 -7.92 -7.04
CA GLN A 186 -17.37 -7.60 -8.46
C GLN A 186 -16.08 -7.99 -9.19
N ARG A 187 -14.91 -7.70 -8.60
CA ARG A 187 -13.60 -7.95 -9.19
C ARG A 187 -13.20 -9.44 -9.17
N TRP A 188 -13.47 -10.14 -8.06
CA TRP A 188 -13.00 -11.50 -7.81
C TRP A 188 -14.06 -12.59 -8.01
N GLY A 189 -15.34 -12.23 -7.97
CA GLY A 189 -16.44 -13.18 -7.94
C GLY A 189 -16.53 -13.95 -6.61
N LYS A 190 -17.65 -14.64 -6.40
CA LYS A 190 -17.93 -15.36 -5.14
C LYS A 190 -16.86 -16.42 -4.82
N ALA A 191 -16.44 -17.20 -5.82
CA ALA A 191 -15.43 -18.24 -5.64
C ALA A 191 -14.04 -17.65 -5.31
N GLY A 192 -13.67 -16.54 -5.96
CA GLY A 192 -12.42 -15.84 -5.65
C GLY A 192 -12.40 -15.31 -4.23
N VAL A 193 -13.48 -14.66 -3.79
CA VAL A 193 -13.56 -14.14 -2.41
C VAL A 193 -13.64 -15.26 -1.37
N ALA A 194 -14.31 -16.38 -1.66
CA ALA A 194 -14.30 -17.55 -0.78
C ALA A 194 -12.86 -18.05 -0.54
N LYS A 195 -12.06 -18.14 -1.60
CA LYS A 195 -10.65 -18.52 -1.51
C LYS A 195 -9.80 -17.48 -0.75
N ILE A 196 -10.05 -16.19 -0.97
CA ILE A 196 -9.39 -15.12 -0.20
C ILE A 196 -9.69 -15.27 1.30
N ASN A 197 -10.95 -15.50 1.68
CA ASN A 197 -11.37 -15.68 3.08
C ASN A 197 -10.76 -16.93 3.73
N GLU A 198 -10.49 -17.99 2.95
CA GLU A 198 -9.82 -19.21 3.44
C GLU A 198 -8.32 -18.97 3.71
N LEU A 199 -7.66 -18.21 2.85
CA LEU A 199 -6.21 -17.98 2.90
C LEU A 199 -5.80 -16.85 3.85
N LEU A 200 -6.66 -15.87 4.09
CA LEU A 200 -6.36 -14.70 4.93
C LEU A 200 -5.85 -15.05 6.33
N PRO A 201 -6.51 -15.90 7.14
CA PRO A 201 -6.00 -16.27 8.46
C PRO A 201 -4.66 -17.01 8.37
N GLN A 202 -4.42 -17.77 7.31
CA GLN A 202 -3.15 -18.49 7.10
C GLN A 202 -2.01 -17.52 6.77
N ALA A 203 -2.29 -16.47 6.00
CA ALA A 203 -1.33 -15.38 5.77
C ALA A 203 -0.95 -14.67 7.07
N ALA A 204 -1.94 -14.41 7.95
CA ALA A 204 -1.70 -13.81 9.25
C ALA A 204 -0.78 -14.67 10.13
N LEU A 205 -1.05 -15.98 10.20
CA LEU A 205 -0.24 -16.95 10.95
C LEU A 205 1.18 -17.05 10.40
N LEU A 206 1.33 -17.06 9.08
CA LEU A 206 2.63 -17.13 8.44
C LEU A 206 3.50 -15.91 8.81
N VAL A 207 2.93 -14.71 8.80
CA VAL A 207 3.66 -13.49 9.21
C VAL A 207 3.92 -13.45 10.71
N ALA A 208 3.00 -13.94 11.54
CA ALA A 208 3.20 -14.01 12.99
C ALA A 208 4.37 -14.92 13.39
N ASN A 209 4.71 -15.92 12.55
CA ASN A 209 5.89 -16.76 12.73
C ASN A 209 7.20 -16.01 12.47
N GLU A 210 7.17 -14.90 11.74
CA GLU A 210 8.38 -14.15 11.42
C GLU A 210 8.90 -13.39 12.65
N SER A 211 10.20 -13.55 12.90
CA SER A 211 10.85 -12.92 14.06
C SER A 211 10.86 -11.39 14.00
N THR A 212 10.80 -10.82 12.80
CA THR A 212 10.79 -9.36 12.60
C THR A 212 9.39 -8.75 12.69
N CYS A 213 8.33 -9.55 12.89
CA CYS A 213 6.99 -9.08 13.24
C CYS A 213 6.71 -9.26 14.73
N ASP A 214 6.41 -8.15 15.41
CA ASP A 214 6.08 -8.13 16.83
C ASP A 214 4.60 -8.45 17.10
N ARG A 215 3.69 -7.81 16.37
CA ARG A 215 2.24 -8.09 16.38
C ARG A 215 1.63 -7.77 15.02
N VAL A 216 0.91 -8.71 14.41
CA VAL A 216 0.14 -8.49 13.17
C VAL A 216 -1.12 -7.71 13.50
N GLU A 217 -1.31 -6.54 12.88
CA GLU A 217 -2.45 -5.65 13.12
C GLU A 217 -3.42 -5.55 11.95
N ILE A 218 -2.92 -5.72 10.72
CA ILE A 218 -3.71 -5.64 9.50
C ILE A 218 -3.31 -6.79 8.59
N VAL A 219 -4.29 -7.48 8.01
CA VAL A 219 -4.08 -8.44 6.92
C VAL A 219 -5.18 -8.25 5.90
N GLU A 220 -4.80 -7.85 4.68
CA GLU A 220 -5.75 -7.61 3.61
C GLU A 220 -5.24 -8.10 2.26
N VAL A 221 -6.14 -8.32 1.30
CA VAL A 221 -5.75 -8.69 -0.07
C VAL A 221 -5.07 -7.48 -0.74
N SER A 222 -3.88 -7.68 -1.30
CA SER A 222 -3.14 -6.63 -1.97
C SER A 222 -3.74 -6.34 -3.34
N ASP A 223 -4.19 -5.11 -3.57
CA ASP A 223 -4.77 -4.71 -4.85
C ASP A 223 -3.73 -4.55 -5.96
N SER A 224 -2.50 -4.18 -5.59
CA SER A 224 -1.38 -3.94 -6.50
C SER A 224 -0.63 -5.22 -6.88
N LYS A 225 -0.56 -6.21 -5.96
CA LYS A 225 0.17 -7.47 -6.21
C LYS A 225 -0.73 -8.66 -6.52
N SER A 226 -2.04 -8.57 -6.27
CA SER A 226 -2.97 -9.64 -6.63
C SER A 226 -3.55 -9.46 -8.03
N LYS A 227 -3.74 -10.58 -8.72
CA LYS A 227 -4.38 -10.66 -10.03
C LYS A 227 -5.57 -11.61 -9.95
N PRO A 228 -6.82 -11.12 -10.10
CA PRO A 228 -8.01 -11.96 -10.07
C PRO A 228 -7.87 -13.18 -10.99
N ARG A 229 -8.27 -14.35 -10.49
CA ARG A 229 -8.16 -15.67 -11.16
C ARG A 229 -6.75 -16.19 -11.42
N SER A 230 -5.70 -15.42 -11.12
CA SER A 230 -4.31 -15.81 -11.39
C SER A 230 -3.49 -15.95 -10.11
N GLN A 231 -3.51 -14.94 -9.23
CA GLN A 231 -2.63 -14.89 -8.07
C GLN A 231 -3.28 -14.07 -6.94
N ILE A 232 -3.35 -14.66 -5.75
CA ILE A 232 -3.74 -13.96 -4.52
C ILE A 232 -2.47 -13.64 -3.74
N VAL A 233 -2.31 -12.38 -3.37
CA VAL A 233 -1.26 -11.88 -2.49
C VAL A 233 -1.91 -11.06 -1.39
N PHE A 234 -1.60 -11.37 -0.14
CA PHE A 234 -1.96 -10.55 1.00
C PHE A 234 -0.84 -9.60 1.33
N PHE A 235 -1.15 -8.44 1.88
CA PHE A 235 -0.20 -7.71 2.69
C PHE A 235 -0.56 -7.87 4.17
N ALA A 236 0.45 -7.86 5.02
CA ALA A 236 0.26 -7.82 6.46
C ALA A 236 1.12 -6.71 7.05
N ASP A 237 0.53 -5.89 7.92
CA ASP A 237 1.23 -4.85 8.66
C ASP A 237 1.37 -5.24 10.11
N CYS A 238 2.58 -5.07 10.63
CA CYS A 238 2.91 -5.29 12.03
C CYS A 238 2.95 -3.97 12.81
N ALA A 239 2.73 -4.03 14.11
CA ALA A 239 2.72 -2.86 15.01
C ALA A 239 4.05 -2.09 14.98
N ASN A 240 5.18 -2.78 14.77
CA ASN A 240 6.50 -2.17 14.56
C ASN A 240 6.70 -1.53 13.17
N GLY A 241 5.66 -1.42 12.35
CA GLY A 241 5.69 -0.78 11.03
C GLY A 241 6.28 -1.64 9.91
N LYS A 242 6.55 -2.92 10.16
CA LYS A 242 6.97 -3.86 9.11
C LYS A 242 5.77 -4.29 8.27
N ARG A 243 5.95 -4.30 6.95
CA ARG A 243 4.96 -4.81 5.99
C ARG A 243 5.49 -6.08 5.33
N PHE A 244 4.65 -7.09 5.22
CA PHE A 244 4.95 -8.33 4.51
C PHE A 244 4.02 -8.48 3.32
N TYR A 245 4.47 -9.19 2.29
CA TYR A 245 3.62 -9.66 1.20
C TYR A 245 3.66 -11.18 1.17
N VAL A 246 2.49 -11.82 1.22
CA VAL A 246 2.35 -13.27 1.31
C VAL A 246 1.46 -13.76 0.19
N SER A 247 2.01 -14.55 -0.72
CA SER A 247 1.28 -15.16 -1.81
C SER A 247 0.62 -16.48 -1.40
N GLU A 248 -0.35 -16.94 -2.19
CA GLU A 248 -0.90 -18.30 -2.03
C GLU A 248 0.18 -19.40 -2.07
N ALA A 249 1.26 -19.21 -2.83
CA ALA A 249 2.36 -20.16 -2.90
C ALA A 249 3.15 -20.19 -1.58
N ASP A 250 3.40 -19.04 -0.98
CA ASP A 250 4.09 -18.93 0.31
C ASP A 250 3.29 -19.62 1.42
N ILE A 251 1.98 -19.42 1.44
CA ILE A 251 1.05 -20.07 2.40
C ILE A 251 1.11 -21.60 2.26
N LYS A 252 0.99 -22.11 1.03
CA LYS A 252 1.01 -23.56 0.79
C LYS A 252 2.38 -24.18 1.07
N GLY A 253 3.44 -23.44 0.79
CA GLY A 253 4.81 -23.86 1.04
C GLY A 253 5.26 -23.71 2.49
N GLN A 254 4.48 -23.01 3.33
CA GLN A 254 4.92 -22.56 4.66
C GLN A 254 6.29 -21.87 4.58
N ALA A 255 6.46 -21.03 3.54
CA ALA A 255 7.72 -20.35 3.28
C ALA A 255 7.97 -19.27 4.35
N SER A 256 9.24 -19.04 4.67
CA SER A 256 9.61 -17.82 5.38
C SER A 256 9.47 -16.63 4.45
N VAL A 257 8.90 -15.53 4.95
CA VAL A 257 8.66 -14.29 4.22
C VAL A 257 9.42 -13.15 4.86
N THR A 258 10.05 -12.34 4.02
CA THR A 258 10.85 -11.20 4.49
C THR A 258 10.00 -9.92 4.47
N ALA A 259 10.08 -9.15 5.56
CA ALA A 259 9.47 -7.83 5.58
C ALA A 259 10.04 -6.99 4.45
N VAL A 260 9.19 -6.20 3.84
CA VAL A 260 9.53 -5.26 2.78
C VAL A 260 10.72 -4.38 3.17
N GLN A 261 10.72 -3.89 4.41
CA GLN A 261 11.75 -3.00 4.95
C GLN A 261 13.07 -3.71 5.28
N ASP A 262 13.07 -5.05 5.31
CA ASP A 262 14.27 -5.86 5.56
C ASP A 262 14.93 -6.33 4.25
N LYS A 263 14.32 -6.03 3.09
CA LYS A 263 14.90 -6.37 1.80
C LYS A 263 16.14 -5.52 1.54
N GLN A 264 17.20 -6.15 1.04
CA GLN A 264 18.36 -5.42 0.55
C GLN A 264 18.02 -4.73 -0.77
N VAL A 265 18.34 -3.44 -0.87
CA VAL A 265 18.24 -2.67 -2.11
C VAL A 265 19.59 -2.74 -2.81
N ASP A 266 19.61 -3.17 -4.06
CA ASP A 266 20.76 -2.91 -4.93
C ASP A 266 20.73 -1.42 -5.30
N GLU A 267 21.46 -0.62 -4.52
CA GLU A 267 21.47 0.83 -4.66
C GLU A 267 21.96 1.26 -6.05
N ALA A 268 22.99 0.59 -6.56
CA ALA A 268 23.55 0.91 -7.87
C ALA A 268 22.54 0.65 -8.98
N ALA A 269 21.85 -0.49 -8.95
CA ALA A 269 20.80 -0.79 -9.91
C ALA A 269 19.64 0.22 -9.81
N ALA A 270 19.21 0.57 -8.60
CA ALA A 270 18.14 1.54 -8.38
C ALA A 270 18.50 2.94 -8.90
N ILE A 271 19.71 3.41 -8.60
CA ILE A 271 20.21 4.71 -9.09
C ILE A 271 20.30 4.70 -10.62
N ASN A 272 20.78 3.62 -11.24
CA ASN A 272 20.87 3.51 -12.69
C ASN A 272 19.49 3.54 -13.37
N LEU A 273 18.48 2.88 -12.78
CA LEU A 273 17.10 2.93 -13.26
C LEU A 273 16.54 4.36 -13.16
N CYS A 274 16.77 5.04 -12.03
CA CYS A 274 16.37 6.43 -11.82
C CYS A 274 17.06 7.38 -12.83
N ASP A 275 18.37 7.26 -13.02
CA ASP A 275 19.14 8.07 -13.97
C ASP A 275 18.63 7.88 -15.41
N ALA A 276 18.34 6.63 -15.81
CA ALA A 276 17.76 6.33 -17.11
C ALA A 276 16.38 6.96 -17.29
N ALA A 277 15.54 6.94 -16.25
CA ALA A 277 14.21 7.55 -16.27
C ALA A 277 14.27 9.08 -16.31
N ILE A 278 15.14 9.71 -15.51
CA ILE A 278 15.40 11.15 -15.52
C ILE A 278 15.85 11.59 -16.92
N LYS A 279 16.86 10.91 -17.50
CA LYS A 279 17.40 11.24 -18.83
C LYS A 279 16.33 11.26 -19.92
N ARG A 280 15.31 10.41 -19.85
CA ARG A 280 14.19 10.40 -20.82
C ARG A 280 13.32 11.65 -20.75
N GLN A 281 13.33 12.37 -19.63
CA GLN A 281 12.53 13.57 -19.41
C GLN A 281 13.32 14.88 -19.61
N LEU A 282 14.65 14.80 -19.74
CA LEU A 282 15.51 15.97 -19.93
C LEU A 282 15.55 16.42 -21.39
N ALA A 283 15.68 17.73 -21.57
CA ALA A 283 15.86 18.33 -22.89
C ALA A 283 17.21 17.97 -23.53
N ASN A 284 18.28 17.87 -22.72
CA ASN A 284 19.62 17.47 -23.16
C ASN A 284 20.14 16.30 -22.31
N PRO A 285 19.70 15.05 -22.58
CA PRO A 285 19.99 13.90 -21.72
C PRO A 285 21.48 13.60 -21.52
N SER A 286 22.33 13.93 -22.52
CA SER A 286 23.78 13.73 -22.46
C SER A 286 24.50 14.66 -21.48
N THR A 287 23.84 15.73 -21.05
CA THR A 287 24.39 16.70 -20.09
C THR A 287 24.04 16.39 -18.65
N PHE A 288 23.30 15.30 -18.40
CA PHE A 288 22.99 14.83 -17.07
C PHE A 288 24.26 14.49 -16.29
N SER A 289 24.41 15.09 -15.12
CA SER A 289 25.50 14.83 -14.19
C SER A 289 24.93 14.63 -12.78
N GLY A 290 24.94 13.38 -12.31
CA GLY A 290 24.39 13.03 -11.00
C GLY A 290 25.33 13.36 -9.84
N HIS A 291 24.79 13.89 -8.75
CA HIS A 291 25.54 14.27 -7.55
C HIS A 291 25.53 13.14 -6.53
N ILE A 292 26.68 12.54 -6.26
CA ILE A 292 26.80 11.39 -5.35
C ILE A 292 26.35 11.75 -3.92
N LEU A 293 26.83 12.88 -3.38
CA LEU A 293 26.52 13.32 -2.01
C LEU A 293 25.06 13.76 -1.82
N ASP A 294 24.34 13.98 -2.92
CA ASP A 294 22.92 14.33 -2.91
C ASP A 294 22.04 13.20 -3.47
N THR A 295 22.50 11.96 -3.33
CA THR A 295 21.80 10.76 -3.74
C THR A 295 21.53 9.87 -2.54
N GLY A 296 20.33 9.31 -2.47
CA GLY A 296 19.97 8.34 -1.45
C GLY A 296 18.89 7.39 -1.95
N THR A 297 18.95 6.15 -1.48
CA THR A 297 17.95 5.11 -1.73
C THR A 297 17.22 4.80 -0.43
N SER A 298 15.96 4.42 -0.55
CA SER A 298 15.14 3.98 0.58
C SER A 298 14.04 3.05 0.08
N ILE A 299 13.42 2.30 0.99
CA ILE A 299 12.24 1.50 0.68
C ILE A 299 11.01 2.24 1.22
N GLY A 300 10.06 2.55 0.35
CA GLY A 300 8.78 3.14 0.73
C GLY A 300 7.89 2.14 1.49
N ALA A 301 6.85 2.62 2.14
CA ALA A 301 5.95 1.80 2.98
C ALA A 301 5.31 0.61 2.23
N THR A 302 5.10 0.73 0.91
CA THR A 302 4.56 -0.31 0.02
C THR A 302 5.62 -1.21 -0.61
N GLY A 303 6.90 -0.96 -0.34
CA GLY A 303 8.02 -1.72 -0.88
C GLY A 303 8.56 -1.26 -2.21
N ASN A 304 8.08 -0.14 -2.71
CA ASN A 304 8.69 0.55 -3.83
C ASN A 304 10.05 1.12 -3.41
N ILE A 305 11.05 1.03 -4.29
CA ILE A 305 12.36 1.64 -4.04
C ILE A 305 12.24 3.13 -4.39
N VAL A 306 12.57 3.99 -3.43
CA VAL A 306 12.56 5.45 -3.61
C VAL A 306 13.99 5.93 -3.71
N VAL A 307 14.33 6.56 -4.83
CA VAL A 307 15.63 7.20 -5.05
C VAL A 307 15.46 8.70 -5.03
N THR A 308 16.18 9.38 -4.16
CA THR A 308 16.39 10.83 -4.25
C THR A 308 17.69 11.06 -5.00
N ARG A 309 17.67 11.90 -6.04
CA ARG A 309 18.82 12.11 -6.94
C ARG A 309 19.01 13.59 -7.24
N GLY A 310 20.00 14.22 -6.62
CA GLY A 310 20.51 15.53 -7.04
C GLY A 310 21.30 15.41 -8.34
N PHE A 311 21.15 16.35 -9.27
CA PHE A 311 21.89 16.37 -10.52
C PHE A 311 21.92 17.76 -11.16
N THR A 312 22.83 17.97 -12.11
CA THR A 312 22.77 19.09 -13.05
C THR A 312 22.47 18.61 -14.47
N ALA A 313 21.79 19.46 -15.25
CA ALA A 313 21.58 19.25 -16.67
C ALA A 313 21.40 20.59 -17.40
N LYS A 314 21.72 20.63 -18.69
CA LYS A 314 21.54 21.83 -19.51
C LYS A 314 20.13 21.92 -20.09
N ASN A 315 19.56 23.10 -20.05
CA ASN A 315 18.33 23.41 -20.78
C ASN A 315 18.61 23.73 -22.27
N ASN A 316 17.57 24.03 -23.05
CA ASN A 316 17.68 24.34 -24.48
C ASN A 316 18.52 25.60 -24.80
N ALA A 317 18.77 26.47 -23.82
CA ALA A 317 19.64 27.63 -23.97
C ALA A 317 21.11 27.32 -23.59
N GLY A 318 21.43 26.07 -23.26
CA GLY A 318 22.77 25.64 -22.85
C GLY A 318 23.15 26.02 -21.41
N MET A 319 22.23 26.61 -20.64
CA MET A 319 22.44 26.93 -19.22
C MET A 319 22.33 25.66 -18.39
N GLU A 320 23.31 25.45 -17.51
CA GLU A 320 23.31 24.37 -16.54
C GLU A 320 22.43 24.72 -15.34
N ILE A 321 21.52 23.82 -14.99
CA ILE A 321 20.54 24.01 -13.92
C ILE A 321 20.69 22.86 -12.92
N GLU A 322 20.64 23.17 -11.62
CA GLU A 322 20.60 22.19 -10.55
C GLU A 322 19.16 21.73 -10.28
N TYR A 323 18.99 20.41 -10.16
CA TYR A 323 17.72 19.76 -9.91
C TYR A 323 17.83 18.75 -8.76
N ARG A 324 16.68 18.44 -8.18
CA ARG A 324 16.47 17.25 -7.37
C ARG A 324 15.33 16.43 -7.97
N ALA A 325 15.61 15.16 -8.27
CA ALA A 325 14.61 14.19 -8.66
C ALA A 325 14.24 13.28 -7.47
N ARG A 326 12.98 12.83 -7.48
CA ARG A 326 12.50 11.69 -6.71
C ARG A 326 11.96 10.64 -7.69
N CYS A 327 12.61 9.49 -7.72
CA CYS A 327 12.17 8.33 -8.50
C CYS A 327 11.48 7.32 -7.59
N VAL A 328 10.29 6.84 -7.96
CA VAL A 328 9.61 5.71 -7.32
C VAL A 328 9.66 4.53 -8.28
N ILE A 329 10.46 3.53 -7.92
CA ILE A 329 10.65 2.30 -8.70
C ILE A 329 9.65 1.26 -8.18
N THR A 330 8.77 0.84 -9.07
CA THR A 330 7.80 -0.24 -8.86
C THR A 330 8.22 -1.48 -9.62
N ASP A 331 7.47 -2.58 -9.49
CA ASP A 331 7.73 -3.82 -10.24
C ASP A 331 7.60 -3.62 -11.77
N THR A 332 6.93 -2.56 -12.23
CA THR A 332 6.58 -2.36 -13.65
C THR A 332 7.04 -1.04 -14.25
N ASP A 333 7.32 -0.03 -13.43
CA ASP A 333 7.61 1.33 -13.91
C ASP A 333 8.49 2.13 -12.94
N VAL A 334 9.07 3.22 -13.45
CA VAL A 334 9.84 4.21 -12.69
C VAL A 334 9.17 5.58 -12.86
N GLU A 335 8.41 5.98 -11.84
CA GLU A 335 7.81 7.31 -11.81
C GLU A 335 8.83 8.34 -11.35
N VAL A 336 8.98 9.45 -12.09
CA VAL A 336 9.96 10.50 -11.77
C VAL A 336 9.24 11.82 -11.56
N SER A 337 9.53 12.47 -10.43
CA SER A 337 9.23 13.89 -10.21
C SER A 337 10.53 14.67 -10.04
N MET A 338 10.60 15.85 -10.65
CA MET A 338 11.79 16.71 -10.63
C MET A 338 11.42 18.12 -10.19
N ALA A 339 12.26 18.71 -9.36
CA ALA A 339 12.18 20.12 -8.98
C ALA A 339 13.53 20.81 -9.23
N MET A 340 13.49 22.04 -9.73
CA MET A 340 14.65 22.92 -9.72
C MET A 340 15.01 23.26 -8.27
N LYS A 341 16.30 23.37 -8.00
CA LYS A 341 16.81 23.63 -6.65
C LYS A 341 17.09 25.11 -6.42
#